data_AF-A0A914QZS2-F1
#
_entry.id   AF-A0A914QZS2-F1
#
_cell.length_a   1.000
_cell.length_b   1.000
_cell.length_c   1.000
_cell.angle_alpha   90.00
_cell.angle_beta   90.00
_cell.angle_gamma   90.00
#
_symmetry.space_group_name_H-M   'P 1'
#
loop_
_entity.id
_entity.type
_entity.pdbx_description
1 polymer ?
#
loop_
_entity_poly.entity_id
_entity_poly.type
_entity_poly.pdbx_seq_one_letter_code
_entity_poly.pdbx_strand_id
1 'polypeptide(L)'
;METKNESEIISESIKSQPSTKSGEYTNELSEVLQYDLEEPNTLTKVVATFVSKKSNDTRGPSNEEITQKFQKKVSQLKKDIGYVLFTDLRLIFRILFFFASIGTLMLAMIRFGTLANEVVEQYGEIPNCIFQWSEWGECSAECSTPNHSATRTRYVIPETVVDMSNLNKDSSIFSIFYYIYIALHRSKCYELQQTTLCNVYECPVDLSTLTEFTPCQYSIVSSEAPQCIQYRILPPRGLVKIDQAANMLQICNCSEANYPF
;
A
#
# COMPACT_ATOMS: atom_id res chain seq x y z
N MET A 1 1.49 37.99 -13.28
CA MET A 1 1.75 36.78 -14.10
C MET A 1 0.47 35.98 -14.08
N GLU A 2 -0.35 36.17 -15.10
CA GLU A 2 -1.63 35.49 -15.28
C GLU A 2 -1.41 34.12 -15.95
N THR A 3 -1.94 33.07 -15.34
CA THR A 3 -1.98 31.72 -15.91
C THR A 3 -3.29 31.52 -16.67
N LYS A 4 -3.17 31.29 -17.99
CA LYS A 4 -4.27 30.94 -18.89
C LYS A 4 -4.78 29.51 -18.64
N ASN A 5 -6.08 29.35 -18.89
CA ASN A 5 -6.92 28.18 -18.62
C ASN A 5 -6.88 27.16 -19.78
N GLU A 6 -6.79 25.86 -19.48
CA GLU A 6 -6.65 24.76 -20.45
C GLU A 6 -7.95 24.34 -21.17
N SER A 7 -9.05 25.09 -21.03
CA SER A 7 -10.35 24.74 -21.62
C SER A 7 -10.55 25.24 -23.06
N GLU A 8 -9.52 25.79 -23.73
CA GLU A 8 -9.63 26.42 -25.06
C GLU A 8 -8.93 25.65 -26.20
N ILE A 9 -8.51 24.39 -25.98
CA ILE A 9 -7.77 23.60 -26.99
C ILE A 9 -8.63 22.49 -27.66
N ILE A 10 -9.88 22.28 -27.23
CA ILE A 10 -10.73 21.17 -27.74
C ILE A 10 -11.84 21.64 -28.71
N SER A 11 -11.92 22.92 -29.07
CA SER A 11 -13.01 23.44 -29.93
C SER A 11 -12.70 23.58 -31.43
N GLU A 12 -11.50 23.25 -31.91
CA GLU A 12 -11.13 23.53 -33.32
C GLU A 12 -11.04 22.33 -34.27
N SER A 13 -11.30 21.09 -33.84
CA SER A 13 -11.16 19.92 -34.74
C SER A 13 -12.45 19.45 -35.43
N ILE A 14 -13.56 20.17 -35.32
CA ILE A 14 -14.84 19.82 -35.99
C ILE A 14 -15.19 20.88 -37.03
N LYS A 15 -14.43 20.94 -38.13
CA LYS A 15 -14.83 21.65 -39.36
C LYS A 15 -14.03 21.14 -40.55
N SER A 16 -14.43 20.00 -41.10
CA SER A 16 -14.37 19.73 -42.55
C SER A 16 -14.81 18.30 -42.85
N GLN A 17 -16.09 18.12 -43.20
CA GLN A 17 -16.47 17.04 -44.10
C GLN A 17 -17.39 17.59 -45.20
N PRO A 18 -17.16 17.20 -46.46
CA PRO A 18 -17.95 17.67 -47.60
C PRO A 18 -19.32 16.98 -47.66
N SER A 19 -20.32 17.75 -48.06
CA SER A 19 -21.67 17.26 -48.32
C SER A 19 -21.70 16.47 -49.63
N THR A 20 -22.07 15.20 -49.55
CA THR A 20 -22.46 14.40 -50.73
C THR A 20 -23.96 14.11 -50.67
N LYS A 21 -24.64 14.59 -51.72
CA LYS A 21 -26.06 14.38 -52.01
C LYS A 21 -26.35 12.88 -52.12
N SER A 22 -27.20 12.37 -51.23
CA SER A 22 -27.86 11.07 -51.34
C SER A 22 -29.35 11.29 -51.14
N GLY A 23 -30.03 11.67 -52.22
CA GLY A 23 -31.46 11.89 -52.22
C GLY A 23 -32.02 11.58 -53.59
N GLU A 24 -32.16 10.28 -53.91
CA GLU A 24 -33.14 9.80 -54.92
C GLU A 24 -33.28 8.27 -55.00
N TYR A 25 -32.96 7.50 -53.96
CA TYR A 25 -33.20 6.03 -53.96
C TYR A 25 -33.79 5.47 -52.66
N THR A 26 -34.11 6.32 -51.67
CA THR A 26 -34.54 5.86 -50.33
C THR A 26 -36.03 5.59 -50.19
N ASN A 27 -36.88 6.02 -51.14
CA ASN A 27 -38.33 5.93 -50.96
C ASN A 27 -38.96 4.59 -51.39
N GLU A 28 -38.25 3.74 -52.14
CA GLU A 28 -38.73 2.39 -52.47
C GLU A 28 -38.12 1.29 -51.57
N LEU A 29 -37.03 1.58 -50.85
CA LEU A 29 -36.36 0.59 -49.98
C LEU A 29 -36.87 0.65 -48.53
N SER A 30 -37.40 1.79 -48.09
CA SER A 30 -38.00 1.95 -46.75
C SER A 30 -39.31 1.17 -46.57
N GLU A 31 -40.03 0.90 -47.65
CA GLU A 31 -41.28 0.12 -47.61
C GLU A 31 -41.04 -1.39 -47.42
N VAL A 32 -39.82 -1.87 -47.72
CA VAL A 32 -39.43 -3.29 -47.56
C VAL A 32 -38.81 -3.56 -46.17
N LEU A 33 -38.28 -2.53 -45.50
CA LEU A 33 -37.58 -2.64 -44.21
C LEU A 33 -38.50 -2.57 -42.96
N GLN A 34 -39.81 -2.39 -43.12
CA GLN A 34 -40.79 -2.42 -42.03
C GLN A 34 -41.34 -3.82 -41.70
N TYR A 35 -40.89 -4.87 -42.40
CA TYR A 35 -41.28 -6.24 -42.07
C TYR A 35 -40.33 -6.83 -41.03
N ASP A 36 -40.87 -7.15 -39.85
CA ASP A 36 -40.17 -7.94 -38.84
C ASP A 36 -39.67 -9.27 -39.45
N LEU A 37 -38.34 -9.41 -39.46
CA LEU A 37 -37.61 -10.53 -40.05
C LEU A 37 -37.49 -11.75 -39.12
N GLU A 38 -38.26 -11.80 -38.02
CA GLU A 38 -38.15 -12.88 -37.02
C GLU A 38 -38.74 -14.22 -37.50
N GLU A 39 -39.64 -14.22 -38.48
CA GLU A 39 -40.13 -15.46 -39.09
C GLU A 39 -39.42 -15.77 -40.42
N PRO A 40 -38.79 -16.94 -40.60
CA PRO A 40 -38.10 -17.30 -41.84
C PRO A 40 -39.02 -17.40 -43.08
N ASN A 41 -40.34 -17.25 -42.91
CA ASN A 41 -41.35 -17.36 -43.96
C ASN A 41 -41.85 -16.00 -44.50
N THR A 42 -41.52 -14.86 -43.88
CA THR A 42 -41.98 -13.53 -44.32
C THR A 42 -41.27 -13.08 -45.61
N LEU A 43 -39.98 -13.36 -45.75
CA LEU A 43 -39.22 -13.05 -46.96
C LEU A 43 -39.79 -13.78 -48.19
N THR A 44 -40.20 -15.04 -48.01
CA THR A 44 -40.81 -15.86 -49.07
C THR A 44 -42.16 -15.28 -49.51
N LYS A 45 -42.96 -14.75 -48.58
CA LYS A 45 -44.25 -14.08 -48.87
C LYS A 45 -44.07 -12.75 -49.61
N VAL A 46 -43.13 -11.91 -49.18
CA VAL A 46 -42.85 -10.62 -49.85
C VAL A 46 -42.33 -10.84 -51.27
N VAL A 47 -41.43 -11.81 -51.47
CA VAL A 47 -40.94 -12.20 -52.80
C VAL A 47 -42.08 -12.73 -53.68
N ALA A 48 -42.96 -13.57 -53.14
CA ALA A 48 -44.12 -14.07 -53.89
C ALA A 48 -45.08 -12.94 -54.31
N THR A 49 -45.23 -11.90 -53.48
CA THR A 49 -46.11 -10.76 -53.75
C THR A 49 -45.52 -9.79 -54.78
N PHE A 50 -44.20 -9.60 -54.76
CA PHE A 50 -43.50 -8.83 -55.79
C PHE A 50 -43.50 -9.53 -57.16
N VAL A 51 -43.36 -10.87 -57.16
CA VAL A 51 -43.42 -11.68 -58.39
C VAL A 51 -44.83 -11.68 -58.99
N SER A 52 -45.88 -11.73 -58.16
CA SER A 52 -47.27 -11.67 -58.66
C SER A 52 -47.62 -10.29 -59.24
N LYS A 53 -47.13 -9.20 -58.64
CA LYS A 53 -47.42 -7.82 -59.07
C LYS A 53 -46.79 -7.45 -60.42
N LYS A 54 -45.71 -8.13 -60.82
CA LYS A 54 -44.97 -7.84 -62.09
C LYS A 54 -45.46 -8.65 -63.30
N SER A 55 -46.39 -9.59 -63.12
CA SER A 55 -46.84 -10.53 -64.15
C SER A 55 -47.84 -9.95 -65.19
N ASN A 56 -48.22 -8.68 -65.10
CA ASN A 56 -49.24 -8.07 -65.99
C ASN A 56 -48.68 -7.34 -67.23
N ASP A 57 -47.36 -7.40 -67.48
CA ASP A 57 -46.73 -6.73 -68.62
C ASP A 57 -46.17 -7.76 -69.63
N THR A 58 -46.86 -7.93 -70.77
CA THR A 58 -46.80 -9.12 -71.65
C THR A 58 -45.60 -9.21 -72.61
N ARG A 59 -44.49 -8.53 -72.33
CA ARG A 59 -43.25 -8.65 -73.13
C ARG A 59 -42.00 -8.51 -72.25
N GLY A 60 -41.86 -9.42 -71.29
CA GLY A 60 -40.70 -9.51 -70.41
C GLY A 60 -39.97 -10.86 -70.52
N PRO A 61 -38.68 -10.92 -70.13
CA PRO A 61 -37.89 -12.16 -70.08
C PRO A 61 -38.60 -13.24 -69.25
N SER A 62 -38.37 -14.52 -69.57
CA SER A 62 -39.08 -15.63 -68.94
C SER A 62 -38.92 -15.59 -67.40
N ASN A 63 -40.01 -15.87 -66.68
CA ASN A 63 -40.06 -15.82 -65.21
C ASN A 63 -38.97 -16.69 -64.54
N GLU A 64 -38.47 -17.70 -65.24
CA GLU A 64 -37.41 -18.60 -64.79
C GLU A 64 -36.04 -17.91 -64.70
N GLU A 65 -35.71 -17.03 -65.67
CA GLU A 65 -34.44 -16.29 -65.68
C GLU A 65 -34.39 -15.27 -64.53
N ILE A 66 -35.51 -14.60 -64.24
CA ILE A 66 -35.64 -13.65 -63.14
C ILE A 66 -35.43 -14.35 -61.80
N THR A 67 -36.03 -15.54 -61.64
CA THR A 67 -35.93 -16.32 -60.40
C THR A 67 -34.51 -16.80 -60.15
N GLN A 68 -33.79 -17.27 -61.18
CA GLN A 68 -32.38 -17.66 -61.06
C GLN A 68 -31.47 -16.48 -60.71
N LYS A 69 -31.68 -15.31 -61.33
CA LYS A 69 -30.90 -14.09 -61.06
C LYS A 69 -31.11 -13.60 -59.63
N PHE A 70 -32.34 -13.70 -59.12
CA PHE A 70 -32.68 -13.35 -57.75
C PHE A 70 -32.05 -14.31 -56.75
N GLN A 71 -32.18 -15.63 -56.95
CA GLN A 71 -31.54 -16.64 -56.09
C GLN A 71 -30.02 -16.47 -56.02
N LYS A 72 -29.37 -16.15 -57.15
CA LYS A 72 -27.93 -15.87 -57.18
C LYS A 72 -27.56 -14.62 -56.37
N LYS A 73 -28.34 -13.54 -56.46
CA LYS A 73 -28.14 -12.33 -55.65
C LYS A 73 -28.36 -12.58 -54.16
N VAL A 74 -29.39 -13.33 -53.78
CA VAL A 74 -29.65 -13.68 -52.38
C VAL A 74 -28.53 -14.54 -51.79
N SER A 75 -28.04 -15.52 -52.56
CA SER A 75 -26.87 -16.34 -52.19
C SER A 75 -25.62 -15.48 -51.94
N GLN A 76 -25.38 -14.50 -52.80
CA GLN A 76 -24.25 -13.58 -52.67
C GLN A 76 -24.41 -12.66 -51.45
N LEU A 77 -25.61 -12.11 -51.25
CA LEU A 77 -25.93 -11.26 -50.09
C LEU A 77 -25.74 -12.00 -48.76
N LYS A 78 -26.14 -13.28 -48.68
CA LYS A 78 -25.90 -14.10 -47.48
C LYS A 78 -24.41 -14.29 -47.19
N LYS A 79 -23.58 -14.43 -48.22
CA LYS A 79 -22.12 -14.53 -48.06
C LYS A 79 -21.50 -13.22 -47.58
N ASP A 80 -21.93 -12.10 -48.15
CA ASP A 80 -21.40 -10.78 -47.79
C ASP A 80 -21.83 -10.37 -46.37
N ILE A 81 -23.09 -10.60 -45.99
CA ILE A 81 -23.58 -10.39 -44.61
C ILE A 81 -22.84 -11.29 -43.61
N GLY A 82 -22.65 -12.57 -43.97
CA GLY A 82 -21.88 -13.50 -43.14
C GLY A 82 -20.43 -13.04 -42.93
N TYR A 83 -19.80 -12.48 -43.96
CA TYR A 83 -18.44 -11.97 -43.86
C TYR A 83 -18.35 -10.75 -42.94
N VAL A 84 -19.25 -9.78 -43.10
CA VAL A 84 -19.29 -8.55 -42.28
C VAL A 84 -19.54 -8.88 -40.80
N LEU A 85 -20.54 -9.71 -40.50
CA LEU A 85 -20.82 -10.14 -39.13
C LEU A 85 -19.62 -10.87 -38.50
N PHE A 86 -18.91 -11.69 -39.28
CA PHE A 86 -17.75 -12.42 -38.78
C PHE A 86 -16.53 -11.52 -38.55
N THR A 87 -16.35 -10.46 -39.35
CA THR A 87 -15.29 -9.46 -39.14
C THR A 87 -15.56 -8.60 -37.91
N ASP A 88 -16.81 -8.16 -37.71
CA ASP A 88 -17.19 -7.35 -36.55
C ASP A 88 -17.08 -8.13 -35.26
N LEU A 89 -17.52 -9.40 -35.26
CA LEU A 89 -17.37 -10.28 -34.11
C LEU A 89 -15.89 -10.49 -33.73
N ARG A 90 -15.01 -10.69 -34.73
CA ARG A 90 -13.56 -10.80 -34.50
C ARG A 90 -12.96 -9.52 -33.91
N LEU A 91 -13.41 -8.34 -34.35
CA LEU A 91 -12.94 -7.07 -33.81
C LEU A 91 -13.36 -6.91 -32.34
N ILE A 92 -14.62 -7.22 -32.01
CA ILE A 92 -15.14 -7.19 -30.64
C ILE A 92 -14.31 -8.12 -29.73
N PHE A 93 -14.03 -9.34 -30.18
CA PHE A 93 -13.18 -10.27 -29.42
C PHE A 93 -11.77 -9.71 -29.16
N ARG A 94 -11.15 -9.06 -30.14
CA ARG A 94 -9.82 -8.44 -29.97
C ARG A 94 -9.86 -7.30 -28.95
N ILE A 95 -10.90 -6.47 -28.97
CA ILE A 95 -11.07 -5.36 -28.03
C ILE A 95 -11.28 -5.89 -26.61
N LEU A 96 -12.14 -6.90 -26.43
CA LEU A 96 -12.36 -7.53 -25.12
C LEU A 96 -11.08 -8.16 -24.57
N PHE A 97 -10.29 -8.82 -25.42
CA PHE A 97 -9.02 -9.43 -25.01
C PHE A 97 -7.99 -8.37 -24.59
N PHE A 98 -7.95 -7.24 -25.30
CA PHE A 98 -7.09 -6.11 -24.95
C PHE A 98 -7.43 -5.54 -23.57
N PHE A 99 -8.71 -5.26 -23.30
CA PHE A 99 -9.13 -4.78 -21.97
C PHE A 99 -8.89 -5.81 -20.86
N ALA A 100 -9.12 -7.10 -21.14
CA ALA A 100 -8.79 -8.17 -20.19
C ALA A 100 -7.29 -8.20 -19.87
N SER A 101 -6.42 -8.04 -20.87
CA SER A 101 -4.96 -8.01 -20.67
C SER A 101 -4.48 -6.79 -19.87
N ILE A 102 -5.11 -5.62 -20.05
CA ILE A 102 -4.81 -4.45 -19.23
C ILE A 102 -5.26 -4.69 -17.78
N GLY A 103 -6.44 -5.28 -17.59
CA GLY A 103 -6.96 -5.62 -16.26
C GLY A 103 -6.05 -6.58 -15.49
N THR A 104 -5.56 -7.64 -16.15
CA THR A 104 -4.63 -8.57 -15.52
C THR A 104 -3.28 -7.92 -15.20
N LEU A 105 -2.78 -7.04 -16.08
CA LEU A 105 -1.52 -6.31 -15.84
C LEU A 105 -1.65 -5.34 -14.66
N MET A 106 -2.78 -4.63 -14.54
CA MET A 106 -3.07 -3.77 -13.38
C MET A 106 -3.11 -4.58 -12.07
N LEU A 107 -3.79 -5.74 -12.06
CA LEU A 107 -3.82 -6.61 -10.88
C LEU A 107 -2.44 -7.16 -10.51
N ALA A 108 -1.62 -7.51 -11.52
CA ALA A 108 -0.25 -7.95 -11.31
C ALA A 108 0.60 -6.83 -10.68
N MET A 109 0.47 -5.59 -11.15
CA MET A 109 1.17 -4.43 -10.58
C MET A 109 0.76 -4.17 -9.12
N ILE A 110 -0.54 -4.29 -8.79
CA ILE A 110 -1.02 -4.16 -7.40
C ILE A 110 -0.39 -5.25 -6.52
N ARG A 111 -0.42 -6.51 -6.96
CA ARG A 111 0.19 -7.64 -6.23
C ARG A 111 1.69 -7.49 -6.05
N PHE A 112 2.39 -7.01 -7.08
CA PHE A 112 3.82 -6.76 -6.99
C PHE A 112 4.11 -5.61 -6.02
N GLY A 113 3.29 -4.56 -6.00
CA GLY A 113 3.38 -3.48 -5.02
C GLY A 113 3.18 -3.96 -3.58
N THR A 114 2.20 -4.84 -3.33
CA THR A 114 1.98 -5.38 -1.98
C THR A 114 3.13 -6.28 -1.53
N LEU A 115 3.66 -7.13 -2.42
CA LEU A 115 4.81 -7.98 -2.12
C LEU A 115 6.08 -7.16 -1.90
N ALA A 116 6.30 -6.11 -2.68
CA ALA A 116 7.43 -5.20 -2.48
C ALA A 116 7.35 -4.51 -1.10
N ASN A 117 6.16 -4.11 -0.66
CA ASN A 117 5.97 -3.54 0.67
C ASN A 117 6.25 -4.56 1.79
N GLU A 118 5.75 -5.79 1.67
CA GLU A 118 6.02 -6.86 2.65
C GLU A 118 7.51 -7.20 2.72
N VAL A 119 8.21 -7.26 1.59
CA VAL A 119 9.66 -7.48 1.54
C VAL A 119 10.41 -6.32 2.20
N VAL A 120 10.00 -5.07 1.97
CA VAL A 120 10.59 -3.88 2.62
C VAL A 120 10.32 -3.86 4.13
N GLU A 121 9.22 -4.46 4.60
CA GLU A 121 8.89 -4.53 6.02
C GLU A 121 9.62 -5.68 6.72
N GLN A 122 9.79 -6.83 6.05
CA GLN A 122 10.46 -8.01 6.60
C GLN A 122 11.99 -7.86 6.62
N TYR A 123 12.56 -7.25 5.58
CA TYR A 123 13.94 -6.79 5.61
C TYR A 123 13.90 -5.31 5.93
N GLY A 124 13.89 -4.99 7.23
CA GLY A 124 14.25 -3.66 7.73
C GLY A 124 15.69 -3.34 7.36
N GLU A 125 15.97 -3.25 6.06
CA GLU A 125 17.21 -2.80 5.49
C GLU A 125 17.37 -1.39 6.02
N ILE A 126 18.35 -1.27 6.92
CA ILE A 126 19.01 0.01 7.19
C ILE A 126 19.21 0.61 5.79
N PRO A 127 18.57 1.75 5.48
CA PRO A 127 18.65 2.32 4.15
C PRO A 127 20.13 2.39 3.75
N ASN A 128 20.45 2.10 2.47
CA ASN A 128 21.82 2.08 1.93
C ASN A 128 22.44 3.49 1.94
N CYS A 129 22.65 4.03 3.13
CA CYS A 129 23.27 5.32 3.38
C CYS A 129 24.45 5.11 4.32
N ILE A 130 25.54 5.79 3.99
CA ILE A 130 26.68 5.95 4.90
C ILE A 130 26.41 7.23 5.68
N PHE A 131 26.55 7.17 6.99
CA PHE A 131 26.29 8.30 7.85
C PHE A 131 27.15 8.26 9.11
N GLN A 132 27.29 9.41 9.75
CA GLN A 132 27.94 9.53 11.05
C GLN A 132 26.89 9.66 12.15
N TRP A 133 27.11 8.94 13.25
CA TRP A 133 26.30 9.11 14.46
C TRP A 133 26.70 10.37 15.21
N SER A 134 25.72 11.04 15.81
CA SER A 134 25.95 12.07 16.81
C SER A 134 26.67 11.47 18.03
N GLU A 135 27.20 12.36 18.86
CA GLU A 135 27.56 11.97 20.21
C GLU A 135 26.34 11.43 20.96
N TRP A 136 26.59 10.60 21.97
CA TRP A 136 25.54 10.14 22.85
C TRP A 136 24.98 11.31 23.64
N GLY A 137 23.65 11.44 23.66
CA GLY A 137 22.97 12.37 24.55
C GLY A 137 23.17 12.00 26.01
N GLU A 138 22.70 12.90 26.88
CA GLU A 138 22.66 12.66 28.32
C GLU A 138 21.79 11.44 28.65
N CYS A 139 22.09 10.82 29.79
CA CYS A 139 21.28 9.75 30.32
C CYS A 139 19.93 10.27 30.79
N SER A 140 18.87 9.51 30.51
CA SER A 140 17.50 9.83 30.94
C SER A 140 17.36 9.88 32.47
N ALA A 141 18.25 9.20 33.19
CA ALA A 141 18.36 9.29 34.64
C ALA A 141 19.81 9.01 35.08
N GLU A 142 20.17 9.52 36.27
CA GLU A 142 21.48 9.27 36.88
C GLU A 142 21.65 7.82 37.35
N CYS A 143 20.56 7.09 37.53
CA CYS A 143 20.57 5.71 38.02
C CYS A 143 19.32 4.98 37.52
N SER A 144 19.36 3.65 37.54
CA SER A 144 18.24 2.80 37.17
C SER A 144 17.36 2.49 38.38
N THR A 145 16.06 2.38 38.17
CA THR A 145 15.12 1.87 39.18
C THR A 145 14.63 0.48 38.75
N PRO A 146 14.07 -0.33 39.66
CA PRO A 146 13.54 -1.65 39.30
C PRO A 146 12.51 -1.62 38.16
N ASN A 147 11.80 -0.50 38.00
CA ASN A 147 10.74 -0.33 37.00
C ASN A 147 11.20 0.47 35.77
N HIS A 148 12.37 1.09 35.79
CA HIS A 148 12.83 1.98 34.73
C HIS A 148 14.35 1.98 34.63
N SER A 149 14.89 1.48 33.53
CA SER A 149 16.32 1.56 33.21
C SER A 149 16.64 2.91 32.58
N ALA A 150 17.73 3.53 33.03
CA ALA A 150 18.22 4.74 32.40
C ALA A 150 18.71 4.43 30.97
N THR A 151 18.35 5.29 30.03
CA THR A 151 18.72 5.15 28.62
C THR A 151 19.29 6.43 28.09
N ARG A 152 20.11 6.34 27.05
CA ARG A 152 20.59 7.48 26.29
C ARG A 152 20.44 7.22 24.81
N THR A 153 20.30 8.31 24.08
CA THR A 153 19.96 8.29 22.67
C THR A 153 21.03 9.02 21.87
N ARG A 154 21.28 8.56 20.65
CA ARG A 154 21.98 9.31 19.62
C ARG A 154 21.22 9.23 18.30
N TYR A 155 21.47 10.19 17.43
CA TYR A 155 20.80 10.33 16.14
C TYR A 155 21.83 10.39 15.02
N VAL A 156 21.39 10.27 13.79
CA VAL A 156 22.24 10.46 12.61
C VAL A 156 22.45 11.94 12.35
N ILE A 157 23.71 12.36 12.12
CA ILE A 157 24.04 13.76 11.77
C ILE A 157 23.63 14.00 10.31
N PRO A 158 22.61 14.84 10.03
CA PRO A 158 22.04 14.97 8.68
C PRO A 158 23.05 15.39 7.61
N GLU A 159 24.03 16.22 7.97
CA GLU A 159 25.05 16.74 7.05
C GLU A 159 26.04 15.67 6.58
N THR A 160 26.12 14.54 7.29
CA THR A 160 27.07 13.45 7.00
C THR A 160 26.46 12.32 6.19
N VAL A 161 25.15 12.38 5.90
CA VAL A 161 24.45 11.32 5.18
C VAL A 161 24.84 11.36 3.71
N VAL A 162 25.58 10.34 3.28
CA VAL A 162 25.94 10.11 1.88
C VAL A 162 25.03 9.04 1.30
N ASP A 163 24.27 9.46 0.28
CA ASP A 163 23.40 8.57 -0.50
C ASP A 163 24.22 7.87 -1.59
N MET A 164 24.40 6.55 -1.46
CA MET A 164 25.15 5.75 -2.44
C MET A 164 24.33 5.39 -3.69
N SER A 165 23.05 5.73 -3.73
CA SER A 165 22.13 5.37 -4.84
C SER A 165 22.42 6.15 -6.15
N ASN A 166 23.20 7.23 -6.08
CA ASN A 166 23.48 8.12 -7.22
C ASN A 166 24.63 7.66 -8.14
N LEU A 167 25.21 6.47 -7.92
CA LEU A 167 26.42 6.05 -8.65
C LEU A 167 26.19 5.40 -10.03
N ASN A 168 24.96 5.03 -10.39
CA ASN A 168 24.64 4.49 -11.73
C ASN A 168 23.54 5.30 -12.41
N LYS A 169 23.97 6.38 -13.07
CA LYS A 169 23.11 7.39 -13.70
C LYS A 169 22.84 7.05 -15.18
N ASP A 170 22.39 5.84 -15.47
CA ASP A 170 21.99 5.50 -16.85
C ASP A 170 20.52 5.91 -17.10
N SER A 171 20.37 6.78 -18.10
CA SER A 171 19.16 7.51 -18.49
C SER A 171 18.08 6.60 -19.08
N SER A 172 17.37 5.85 -18.23
CA SER A 172 16.18 5.08 -18.59
C SER A 172 14.91 5.69 -17.97
N ILE A 173 13.74 5.56 -18.60
CA ILE A 173 12.45 6.04 -18.05
C ILE A 173 12.09 5.37 -16.70
N PHE A 174 12.68 4.20 -16.41
CA PHE A 174 12.61 3.57 -15.08
C PHE A 174 13.24 4.43 -13.97
N SER A 175 14.04 5.43 -14.34
CA SER A 175 14.70 6.39 -13.47
C SER A 175 13.73 7.27 -12.68
N ILE A 176 12.55 7.64 -13.21
CA ILE A 176 11.63 8.52 -12.47
C ILE A 176 11.03 7.80 -11.26
N PHE A 177 10.51 6.59 -11.45
CA PHE A 177 10.00 5.78 -10.34
C PHE A 177 11.11 5.40 -9.36
N TYR A 178 12.32 5.14 -9.87
CA TYR A 178 13.50 4.89 -9.06
C TYR A 178 13.92 6.13 -8.24
N TYR A 179 13.85 7.35 -8.81
CA TYR A 179 14.13 8.60 -8.10
C TYR A 179 13.08 8.91 -7.03
N ILE A 180 11.79 8.67 -7.31
CA ILE A 180 10.73 8.81 -6.30
C ILE A 180 10.96 7.81 -5.17
N TYR A 181 11.27 6.56 -5.50
CA TYR A 181 11.60 5.52 -4.53
C TYR A 181 12.82 5.90 -3.68
N ILE A 182 13.93 6.33 -4.28
CA ILE A 182 15.13 6.79 -3.55
C ILE A 182 14.80 8.02 -2.68
N ALA A 183 14.10 9.02 -3.23
CA ALA A 183 13.74 10.22 -2.47
C ALA A 183 12.88 9.89 -1.23
N LEU A 184 11.96 8.93 -1.37
CA LEU A 184 11.11 8.45 -0.27
C LEU A 184 11.90 7.64 0.76
N HIS A 185 12.93 6.90 0.34
CA HIS A 185 13.80 6.14 1.23
C HIS A 185 14.89 6.99 1.90
N ARG A 186 15.29 8.10 1.27
CA ARG A 186 16.29 9.03 1.80
C ARG A 186 15.83 9.71 3.09
N SER A 187 14.54 10.00 3.24
CA SER A 187 14.00 10.58 4.48
C SER A 187 14.22 9.67 5.70
N LYS A 188 14.20 8.34 5.50
CA LYS A 188 14.35 7.36 6.58
C LYS A 188 15.74 7.35 7.21
N CYS A 189 16.80 7.73 6.48
CA CYS A 189 18.16 7.81 7.04
C CYS A 189 18.30 8.90 8.12
N TYR A 190 17.59 10.02 7.96
CA TYR A 190 17.66 11.14 8.89
C TYR A 190 16.91 10.87 10.19
N GLU A 191 15.95 9.95 10.16
CA GLU A 191 15.11 9.58 11.30
C GLU A 191 15.69 8.39 12.10
N LEU A 192 16.89 7.90 11.72
CA LEU A 192 17.53 6.82 12.45
C LEU A 192 17.98 7.30 13.83
N GLN A 193 17.42 6.63 14.83
CA GLN A 193 17.72 6.84 16.23
C GLN A 193 18.24 5.55 16.85
N GLN A 194 19.30 5.67 17.66
CA GLN A 194 19.80 4.55 18.44
C GLN A 194 19.68 4.86 19.93
N THR A 195 19.05 3.94 20.66
CA THR A 195 18.89 4.01 22.11
C THR A 195 19.70 2.89 22.76
N THR A 196 20.38 3.19 23.87
CA THR A 196 21.13 2.20 24.65
C THR A 196 20.96 2.44 26.15
N LEU A 197 21.22 1.42 26.95
CA LEU A 197 21.23 1.55 28.41
C LEU A 197 22.41 2.40 28.86
N CYS A 198 22.21 3.17 29.91
CA CYS A 198 23.28 3.83 30.64
C CYS A 198 22.95 3.87 32.14
N ASN A 199 23.90 4.26 32.99
CA ASN A 199 23.73 4.32 34.44
C ASN A 199 22.98 3.09 35.01
N VAL A 200 23.53 1.92 34.69
CA VAL A 200 22.89 0.61 34.97
C VAL A 200 22.85 0.29 36.46
N TYR A 201 23.54 1.07 37.29
CA TYR A 201 23.47 0.92 38.74
C TYR A 201 22.11 1.35 39.29
N GLU A 202 21.63 0.62 40.29
CA GLU A 202 20.37 0.95 40.95
C GLU A 202 20.49 2.24 41.77
N CYS A 203 19.41 3.03 41.75
CA CYS A 203 19.34 4.25 42.54
C CYS A 203 19.47 3.94 44.03
N PRO A 204 20.19 4.79 44.79
CA PRO A 204 20.31 4.59 46.21
C PRO A 204 18.96 4.73 46.90
N VAL A 205 18.66 3.82 47.83
CA VAL A 205 17.46 3.85 48.65
C VAL A 205 17.77 4.55 49.97
N ASP A 206 16.91 5.45 50.43
CA ASP A 206 17.09 6.14 51.71
C ASP A 206 16.96 5.15 52.88
N LEU A 207 17.89 5.22 53.83
CA LEU A 207 17.94 4.31 54.98
C LEU A 207 16.62 4.29 55.75
N SER A 208 15.98 5.44 55.97
CA SER A 208 14.68 5.57 56.64
C SER A 208 13.56 4.71 56.04
N THR A 209 13.58 4.46 54.73
CA THR A 209 12.54 3.67 54.05
C THR A 209 12.64 2.18 54.34
N LEU A 210 13.81 1.70 54.78
CA LEU A 210 14.02 0.31 55.17
C LEU A 210 13.51 0.09 56.60
N THR A 211 12.29 -0.39 56.76
CA THR A 211 11.64 -0.57 58.08
C THR A 211 11.89 -1.93 58.71
N GLU A 212 12.51 -2.86 57.98
CA GLU A 212 12.80 -4.21 58.46
C GLU A 212 14.07 -4.24 59.32
N PHE A 213 13.98 -4.95 60.44
CA PHE A 213 15.08 -5.16 61.38
C PHE A 213 15.29 -6.65 61.63
N THR A 214 16.53 -7.01 61.95
CA THR A 214 16.85 -8.34 62.44
C THR A 214 16.10 -8.60 63.76
N PRO A 215 15.86 -9.87 64.13
CA PRO A 215 15.41 -10.20 65.48
C PRO A 215 16.31 -9.53 66.54
N CYS A 216 15.72 -9.17 67.67
CA CYS A 216 16.44 -8.56 68.77
C CYS A 216 17.54 -9.52 69.27
N GLN A 217 18.76 -9.03 69.39
CA GLN A 217 19.93 -9.79 69.79
C GLN A 217 20.59 -9.16 71.00
N TYR A 218 21.12 -10.01 71.89
CA TYR A 218 21.85 -9.57 73.05
C TYR A 218 23.27 -9.12 72.64
N SER A 219 23.64 -7.88 72.99
CA SER A 219 24.96 -7.33 72.70
C SER A 219 25.74 -7.06 73.98
N ILE A 220 26.96 -7.60 74.03
CA ILE A 220 27.92 -7.43 75.14
C ILE A 220 28.98 -6.38 74.79
N VAL A 221 28.76 -5.60 73.72
CA VAL A 221 29.81 -4.76 73.11
C VAL A 221 30.12 -3.49 73.93
N SER A 222 29.34 -3.16 74.97
CA SER A 222 29.56 -1.98 75.82
C SER A 222 29.84 -2.35 77.28
N SER A 223 30.86 -1.73 77.88
CA SER A 223 31.35 -1.98 79.23
C SER A 223 30.41 -1.56 80.36
N GLU A 224 29.26 -0.93 80.06
CA GLU A 224 28.43 -0.29 81.08
C GLU A 224 27.04 -0.90 81.31
N ALA A 225 26.53 -1.73 80.39
CA ALA A 225 25.43 -2.66 80.65
C ALA A 225 25.17 -3.50 79.39
N PRO A 226 24.78 -4.78 79.52
CA PRO A 226 24.29 -5.52 78.37
C PRO A 226 23.00 -4.88 77.84
N GLN A 227 22.94 -4.65 76.53
CA GLN A 227 21.78 -4.08 75.86
C GLN A 227 21.34 -5.00 74.74
N CYS A 228 20.03 -5.09 74.54
CA CYS A 228 19.48 -5.78 73.38
C CYS A 228 19.30 -4.80 72.23
N ILE A 229 19.88 -5.16 71.09
CA ILE A 229 19.94 -4.32 69.90
C ILE A 229 19.43 -5.12 68.71
N GLN A 230 18.91 -4.40 67.72
CA GLN A 230 18.58 -4.95 66.43
C GLN A 230 19.16 -4.06 65.33
N TYR A 231 19.57 -4.69 64.24
CA TYR A 231 20.16 -4.04 63.08
C TYR A 231 19.13 -3.94 61.98
N ARG A 232 19.13 -2.82 61.27
CA ARG A 232 18.28 -2.65 60.09
C ARG A 232 18.76 -3.58 58.99
N ILE A 233 17.84 -4.33 58.36
CA ILE A 233 18.17 -5.25 57.28
C ILE A 233 18.41 -4.41 56.02
N LEU A 234 19.61 -4.56 55.44
CA LEU A 234 19.97 -3.91 54.19
C LEU A 234 19.62 -4.82 53.00
N PRO A 235 19.20 -4.26 51.85
CA PRO A 235 18.98 -5.04 50.66
C PRO A 235 20.30 -5.72 50.23
N PRO A 236 20.24 -6.95 49.68
CA PRO A 236 21.43 -7.71 49.29
C PRO A 236 22.17 -7.10 48.09
N ARG A 237 21.53 -6.16 47.38
CA ARG A 237 22.07 -5.41 46.24
C ARG A 237 21.57 -3.97 46.31
N GLY A 238 22.28 -3.08 45.63
CA GLY A 238 21.95 -1.66 45.57
C GLY A 238 22.74 -0.81 46.56
N LEU A 239 22.60 0.50 46.41
CA LEU A 239 23.22 1.47 47.29
C LEU A 239 22.19 1.93 48.33
N VAL A 240 22.63 2.20 49.56
CA VAL A 240 21.77 2.75 50.61
C VAL A 240 22.33 4.09 51.03
N LYS A 241 21.49 5.12 50.99
CA LYS A 241 21.84 6.47 51.41
C LYS A 241 21.54 6.64 52.89
N ILE A 242 22.57 6.99 53.67
CA ILE A 242 22.42 7.27 55.10
C ILE A 242 21.78 8.65 55.24
N ASP A 243 20.52 8.69 55.68
CA ASP A 243 19.83 9.93 56.01
C ASP A 243 19.90 10.21 57.51
N GLN A 244 19.87 11.50 57.88
CA GLN A 244 20.01 11.93 59.28
C GLN A 244 18.84 11.50 60.17
N ALA A 245 17.76 11.01 59.58
CA ALA A 245 16.53 10.63 60.28
C ALA A 245 16.51 9.16 60.74
N ALA A 246 17.39 8.31 60.21
CA ALA A 246 17.36 6.87 60.49
C ALA A 246 18.64 6.37 61.17
N ASN A 247 18.45 5.57 62.22
CA ASN A 247 19.53 4.83 62.84
C ASN A 247 19.62 3.41 62.24
N MET A 248 20.85 2.98 61.94
CA MET A 248 21.18 1.60 61.58
C MET A 248 20.92 0.62 62.72
N LEU A 249 21.01 1.11 63.95
CA LEU A 249 20.88 0.35 65.18
C LEU A 249 19.76 0.95 66.02
N GLN A 250 18.90 0.10 66.56
CA GLN A 250 17.90 0.51 67.54
C GLN A 250 17.92 -0.42 68.75
N ILE A 251 17.63 0.15 69.92
CA ILE A 251 17.49 -0.58 71.17
C ILE A 251 16.13 -1.26 71.17
N CYS A 252 16.09 -2.53 71.52
CA CYS A 252 14.88 -3.35 71.59
C CYS A 252 14.70 -3.96 72.98
N ASN A 253 13.49 -4.45 73.27
CA ASN A 253 13.20 -5.09 74.54
C ASN A 253 13.81 -6.50 74.57
N CYS A 254 14.61 -6.78 75.61
CA CYS A 254 15.27 -8.08 75.78
C CYS A 254 14.30 -9.26 75.98
N SER A 255 13.04 -9.03 76.33
CA SER A 255 12.03 -10.10 76.36
C SER A 255 11.75 -10.71 74.99
N GLU A 256 12.06 -9.98 73.92
CA GLU A 256 11.87 -10.40 72.52
C GLU A 256 13.17 -10.94 71.90
N ALA A 257 14.26 -11.02 72.67
CA ALA A 257 15.54 -11.46 72.17
C ALA A 257 15.56 -12.99 71.97
N ASN A 258 15.86 -13.43 70.74
CA ASN A 258 16.15 -14.83 70.49
C ASN A 258 17.55 -15.12 71.02
N TYR A 259 17.64 -15.99 72.02
CA TYR A 259 18.91 -16.48 72.53
C TYR A 259 19.56 -17.36 71.44
N PRO A 260 20.76 -17.02 70.94
CA PRO A 260 21.52 -17.95 70.11
C PRO A 260 22.10 -19.01 71.06
N PHE A 261 21.34 -20.07 71.27
CA PHE A 261 21.87 -21.33 71.82
C PHE A 261 22.52 -22.14 70.71
#